data_AF-A0A3B8W5H6-F1
#
_entry.id   AF-A0A3B8W5H6-F1
#
_cell.length_a   1.000
_cell.length_b   1.000
_cell.length_c   1.000
_cell.angle_alpha   90.00
_cell.angle_beta   90.00
_cell.angle_gamma   90.00
#
_symmetry.space_group_name_H-M   'P 1'
#
loop_
_entity.id
_entity.type
_entity.pdbx_description
1 polymer ?
#
loop_
_entity_poly.entity_id
_entity_poly.type
_entity_poly.pdbx_seq_one_letter_code
_entity_poly.pdbx_strand_id
1 'polypeptide(L)' 'PSCPSAEQIPTEVEQRVKEIEGVNDVKVEITWDPPYSQDMMSEA' A
#
# COMPACT_ATOMS: atom_id res chain seq x y z
N PRO A 1 -4.79 14.46 8.44
CA PRO A 1 -3.49 15.15 8.71
C PRO A 1 -2.52 14.42 9.65
N SER A 2 -2.93 13.33 10.30
CA SER A 2 -2.01 12.33 10.87
C SER A 2 -2.82 11.09 11.24
N CYS A 3 -3.41 10.46 10.23
CA CYS A 3 -4.02 9.14 10.44
C CYS A 3 -2.87 8.16 10.69
N PRO A 4 -2.79 7.47 11.84
CA PRO A 4 -1.70 6.54 12.12
C PRO A 4 -1.61 5.43 11.06
N SER A 5 -2.75 5.09 10.43
CA SER A 5 -2.78 4.12 9.34
C SER A 5 -2.00 4.57 8.10
N ALA A 6 -1.82 5.88 7.86
CA ALA A 6 -1.05 6.37 6.73
C ALA A 6 0.44 5.96 6.81
N GLU A 7 0.96 5.77 8.02
CA GLU A 7 2.32 5.28 8.26
C GLU A 7 2.39 3.74 8.32
N GLN A 8 1.33 3.10 8.81
CA GLN A 8 1.28 1.64 8.96
C GLN A 8 1.04 0.92 7.64
N ILE A 9 0.15 1.42 6.78
CA ILE A 9 -0.23 0.77 5.52
C ILE A 9 0.97 0.46 4.62
N PRO A 10 1.91 1.40 4.35
CA PRO A 10 3.08 1.11 3.52
C PRO A 10 3.94 -0.03 4.09
N THR A 11 4.09 -0.07 5.42
CA THR A 11 4.87 -1.10 6.12
C THR A 11 4.21 -2.46 6.01
N GLU A 12 2.89 -2.54 6.22
CA GLU A 12 2.13 -3.78 6.06
C GLU A 12 2.18 -4.31 4.62
N VAL A 13 2.03 -3.43 3.63
CA VAL A 13 2.14 -3.80 2.20
C VAL A 13 3.52 -4.40 1.92
N GLU A 14 4.59 -3.75 2.36
CA GLU A 14 5.96 -4.24 2.17
C GLU A 14 6.15 -5.64 2.78
N GLN A 15 5.73 -5.82 4.04
CA GLN A 15 5.86 -7.08 4.75
C GLN A 15 5.08 -8.21 4.07
N ARG A 16 3.82 -7.97 3.69
CA ARG A 16 2.98 -8.98 3.03
C ARG A 16 3.53 -9.38 1.66
N VAL A 17 4.08 -8.43 0.89
CA VAL A 17 4.68 -8.75 -0.41
C VAL A 17 5.99 -9.55 -0.23
N LYS A 18 6.77 -9.27 0.82
CA LYS A 18 7.99 -10.02 1.15
C LYS A 18 7.75 -11.48 1.57
N GLU A 19 6.54 -11.84 1.99
CA GLU A 19 6.17 -13.22 2.31
C GLU A 19 6.07 -14.14 1.07
N ILE A 20 6.03 -13.56 -0.14
CA ILE A 20 5.92 -14.30 -1.39
C ILE A 20 7.28 -14.95 -1.74
N GLU A 21 7.28 -16.26 -1.99
CA GLU A 21 8.48 -17.00 -2.37
C GLU A 21 9.15 -16.40 -3.62
N GLY A 22 10.45 -16.12 -3.52
CA GLY A 22 11.24 -15.52 -4.60
C GLY A 22 11.29 -13.99 -4.60
N VAL A 23 10.52 -13.30 -3.74
CA VAL A 23 10.64 -11.85 -3.54
C VAL A 23 11.76 -11.55 -2.55
N ASN A 24 12.83 -10.90 -3.02
CA ASN A 24 14.01 -10.60 -2.20
C ASN A 24 13.97 -9.21 -1.56
N ASP A 25 13.39 -8.23 -2.25
CA ASP A 25 13.29 -6.84 -1.77
C ASP A 25 11.99 -6.19 -2.27
N VAL A 26 11.46 -5.26 -1.47
CA VAL A 26 10.23 -4.52 -1.77
C VAL A 26 10.43 -3.09 -1.33
N LYS A 27 10.15 -2.15 -2.24
CA LYS A 27 10.14 -0.71 -1.99
C LYS A 27 8.75 -0.17 -2.30
N VAL A 28 8.06 0.34 -1.28
CA VAL A 28 6.73 0.93 -1.43
C VAL A 28 6.88 2.43 -1.70
N GLU A 29 6.34 2.90 -2.82
CA GLU A 29 6.29 4.32 -3.18
C GLU A 29 4.85 4.82 -3.09
N ILE A 30 4.64 5.91 -2.35
CA ILE A 30 3.32 6.52 -2.17
C ILE A 30 3.18 7.67 -3.16
N THR A 31 2.13 7.64 -3.98
CA THR A 31 1.76 8.70 -4.92
C THR A 31 0.32 9.12 -4.73
N TRP A 32 0.02 10.33 -5.20
CA TRP A 32 -1.33 10.90 -5.29
C TRP A 32 -1.70 11.29 -6.73
N ASP A 33 -0.90 10.85 -7.70
CA ASP A 33 -1.12 11.10 -9.12
C ASP A 33 -1.17 9.76 -9.89
N PRO A 34 -2.31 9.41 -10.50
CA PRO A 34 -3.59 10.12 -10.42
C PRO A 34 -4.20 10.04 -9.00
N PRO A 35 -5.07 11.01 -8.62
CA PRO A 35 -5.71 10.96 -7.32
C PRO A 35 -6.65 9.75 -7.22
N TYR A 36 -6.68 9.15 -6.04
CA TYR A 36 -7.64 8.10 -5.72
C TYR A 36 -9.08 8.64 -5.70
N SER A 37 -10.02 7.89 -6.26
CA SER A 37 -11.48 8.12 -6.12
C SER A 37 -12.13 6.89 -5.49
N GLN A 38 -13.23 7.09 -4.75
CA GLN A 38 -14.03 5.99 -4.20
C GLN A 38 -14.59 5.05 -5.28
N ASP A 39 -14.67 5.51 -6.52
CA ASP A 39 -15.05 4.68 -7.67
C ASP A 39 -14.05 3.54 -7.95
N MET A 40 -12.85 3.58 -7.35
CA MET A 40 -11.84 2.53 -7.45
C MET A 40 -12.07 1.38 -6.45
N MET A 41 -13.04 1.48 -5.55
CA MET A 41 -13.38 0.38 -4.62
C MET A 41 -14.07 -0.75 -5.38
N SER A 42 -13.68 -2.00 -5.09
CA SER A 42 -14.39 -3.16 -5.61
C SER A 42 -15.80 -3.26 -5.01
N GLU A 43 -16.72 -3.89 -5.73
CA GLU A 43 -18.01 -4.29 -5.17
C GLU A 43 -17.80 -5.27 -3.99
N ALA A 44 -18.75 -5.26 -3.06
CA ALA A 44 -18.69 -6.02 -1.81
C ALA A 44 -19.05 -7.51 -2.01
#